data_AF-A0A511BC86-F1
#
_entry.id   AF-A0A511BC86-F1
#
_cell.length_a   1.000
_cell.length_b   1.000
_cell.length_c   1.000
_cell.angle_alpha   90.00
_cell.angle_beta   90.00
_cell.angle_gamma   90.00
#
_symmetry.space_group_name_H-M   'P 1'
#
loop_
_entity.id
_entity.type
_entity.pdbx_description
1 polymer ?
#
loop_
_entity_poly.entity_id
_entity_poly.type
_entity_poly.pdbx_seq_one_letter_code
_entity_poly.pdbx_strand_id
1 'polypeptide(L)' 'MNHILVILPKRWIVERSFAWLRRSRRFTQDVEVTPSSSCAWLIIAHIRKILRKINQNSF' A
#
# COMPACT_ATOMS: atom_id res chain seq x y z
N MET A 1 11.70 25.28 11.98
CA MET A 1 10.91 24.95 10.79
C MET A 1 9.50 24.61 11.25
N ASN A 2 8.54 25.50 11.03
CA ASN A 2 7.18 25.34 11.51
C ASN A 2 6.41 24.43 10.53
N HIS A 3 6.20 23.17 10.89
CA HIS A 3 5.40 22.24 10.09
C HIS A 3 3.91 22.51 10.31
N ILE A 4 3.32 23.34 9.46
CA ILE A 4 1.88 23.61 9.48
C ILE A 4 1.18 22.34 8.99
N LEU A 5 0.52 21.61 9.89
CA LEU A 5 -0.24 20.42 9.53
C LEU A 5 -1.55 20.84 8.86
N VAL A 6 -1.54 20.90 7.52
CA VAL A 6 -2.75 21.12 6.73
C VAL A 6 -3.65 19.89 6.85
N ILE A 7 -4.87 20.10 7.31
CA ILE A 7 -5.89 19.04 7.43
C ILE A 7 -6.50 18.84 6.04
N LEU A 8 -6.03 17.83 5.31
CA LEU A 8 -6.63 17.46 4.03
C LEU A 8 -7.84 16.54 4.26
N PRO A 9 -9.06 16.96 3.87
CA PRO A 9 -10.21 16.07 3.91
C PRO A 9 -9.93 14.85 3.00
N LYS A 10 -10.21 13.65 3.50
CA LYS A 10 -10.01 12.34 2.82
C LYS A 10 -8.57 11.78 2.77
N ARG A 11 -7.61 12.36 3.51
CA ARG A 11 -6.24 11.83 3.60
C ARG A 11 -6.17 10.37 4.06
N TRP A 12 -7.15 9.95 4.87
CA TRP A 12 -7.28 8.58 5.36
C TRP A 12 -7.36 7.52 4.24
N ILE A 13 -7.84 7.86 3.04
CA ILE A 13 -7.97 6.90 1.92
C ILE A 13 -6.59 6.49 1.43
N VAL A 14 -5.72 7.48 1.26
CA VAL A 14 -4.33 7.30 0.82
C VAL A 14 -3.53 6.60 1.91
N GLU A 15 -3.63 7.07 3.15
CA GLU A 15 -2.97 6.46 4.31
C GLU A 15 -3.41 5.00 4.53
N ARG A 16 -4.71 4.70 4.35
CA ARG A 16 -5.24 3.33 4.43
C ARG A 16 -4.62 2.46 3.34
N SER A 17 -4.49 2.96 2.11
CA SER A 17 -3.83 2.24 1.02
C SER A 17 -2.37 1.91 1.37
N PHE A 18 -1.63 2.88 1.90
CA PHE A 18 -0.26 2.65 2.38
C PHE A 18 -0.20 1.69 3.58
N ALA A 19 -1.15 1.75 4.51
CA ALA A 19 -1.22 0.81 5.63
C ALA A 19 -1.46 -0.64 5.17
N TRP A 20 -2.30 -0.85 4.15
CA TRP A 20 -2.49 -2.17 3.53
C TRP A 20 -1.23 -2.68 2.84
N LEU A 21 -0.53 -1.80 2.12
CA LEU A 21 0.74 -2.11 1.47
C LEU A 21 1.80 -2.51 2.51
N ARG A 22 1.92 -1.75 3.60
CA ARG A 22 2.82 -2.05 4.72
C ARG A 22 2.52 -3.40 5.40
N ARG A 23 1.27 -3.85 5.39
CA ARG A 23 0.88 -5.16 5.94
C ARG A 23 1.20 -6.33 5.00
N SER A 24 1.43 -6.06 3.72
CA SER A 24 2.09 -7.00 2.81
C SER A 24 3.59 -6.95 3.10
N ARG A 25 3.96 -7.62 4.21
CA ARG A 25 5.22 -7.63 4.98
C ARG A 25 6.55 -7.87 4.22
N ARG A 26 6.54 -7.83 2.89
CA ARG A 26 7.75 -7.85 2.05
C ARG A 26 8.18 -6.45 1.60
N PHE A 27 7.36 -5.42 1.83
CA PHE A 27 7.76 -4.03 1.76
C PHE A 27 8.29 -3.58 3.13
N THR A 28 9.29 -4.30 3.64
CA THR A 28 10.23 -3.66 4.57
C THR A 28 10.91 -2.56 3.76
N GLN A 29 11.50 -1.57 4.39
CA GLN A 29 12.30 -0.54 3.71
C GLN A 29 13.57 -1.16 3.11
N ASP A 30 13.43 -2.22 2.32
CA ASP A 30 14.42 -2.67 1.39
C ASP A 30 14.46 -1.56 0.36
N VAL A 31 15.53 -0.78 0.45
CA VAL A 31 15.99 0.17 -0.56
C VAL A 31 16.32 -0.64 -1.81
N GLU A 32 15.28 -1.21 -2.42
CA GLU A 32 15.34 -1.99 -3.64
C GLU A 32 16.18 -1.17 -4.61
N VAL A 33 17.34 -1.72 -4.98
CA VAL A 33 18.39 -1.04 -5.74
C VAL A 33 17.83 -0.45 -7.05
N THR A 34 16.66 -0.95 -7.49
CA THR A 34 15.93 -0.44 -8.64
C THR A 34 14.45 -0.19 -8.35
N PRO A 35 13.86 0.88 -8.93
CA PRO A 35 12.42 1.15 -8.82
C PRO A 35 11.54 0.06 -9.48
N SER A 36 12.09 -0.72 -10.41
CA SER A 36 11.37 -1.77 -11.12
C SER A 36 10.93 -2.92 -10.21
N SER A 37 11.79 -3.37 -9.28
CA SER A 37 11.41 -4.40 -8.31
C SER A 37 10.38 -3.89 -7.31
N SER A 38 10.49 -2.62 -6.89
CA SER A 38 9.49 -1.95 -6.06
C SER A 38 8.10 -1.93 -6.74
N CYS A 39 8.05 -1.57 -8.02
CA CYS A 39 6.80 -1.60 -8.80
C CYS A 39 6.23 -3.01 -8.92
N ALA A 40 7.06 -4.03 -9.15
CA ALA A 40 6.62 -5.42 -9.21
C ALA A 40 5.98 -5.88 -7.88
N TRP A 41 6.59 -5.54 -6.75
CA TRP A 41 6.04 -5.86 -5.42
C TRP A 41 4.70 -5.17 -5.15
N LEU A 42 4.54 -3.91 -5.56
CA LEU A 42 3.27 -3.19 -5.44
C LEU A 42 2.15 -3.90 -6.22
N ILE A 43 2.43 -4.34 -7.45
CA ILE A 43 1.46 -5.08 -8.27
C ILE A 43 1.08 -6.40 -7.60
N ILE A 44 2.06 -7.17 -7.12
CA ILE A 44 1.82 -8.45 -6.43
C ILE A 44 0.97 -8.25 -5.15
N ALA A 45 1.25 -7.20 -4.37
CA ALA A 45 0.46 -6.86 -3.18
C ALA A 45 -1.00 -6.52 -3.54
N HIS A 46 -1.20 -5.80 -4.64
CA HIS A 46 -2.53 -5.45 -5.14
C HIS A 46 -3.32 -6.68 -5.60
N ILE A 47 -2.68 -7.57 -6.38
CA ILE A 47 -3.28 -8.84 -6.82
C ILE A 47 -3.73 -9.67 -5.62
N ARG A 48 -2.86 -9.85 -4.61
CA ARG A 48 -3.20 -10.58 -3.37
C ARG A 48 -4.42 -9.99 -2.65
N LYS A 49 -4.54 -8.66 -2.63
CA LYS A 49 -5.67 -7.97 -2.01
C LYS A 49 -6.97 -8.22 -2.76
N ILE A 50 -6.96 -8.13 -4.09
CA ILE A 50 -8.13 -8.41 -4.93
C ILE A 50 -8.55 -9.88 -4.79
N LEU A 51 -7.61 -10.83 -4.85
CA LEU A 51 -7.90 -12.26 -4.70
C LEU A 51 -8.58 -12.58 -3.37
N ARG A 52 -8.11 -12.01 -2.25
CA ARG A 52 -8.77 -12.15 -0.95
C ARG A 52 -10.18 -11.59 -0.95
N LYS A 53 -10.40 -10.44 -1.60
CA LYS A 53 -11.71 -9.82 -1.69
C LYS A 53 -12.67 -10.66 -2.52
N ILE A 54 -12.22 -11.22 -3.65
CA ILE A 54 -13.04 -12.11 -4.49
C ILE A 54 -13.41 -13.36 -3.69
N ASN A 55 -12.45 -14.02 -3.06
CA ASN A 55 -12.71 -15.23 -2.26
C ASN A 55 -13.65 -15.00 -1.07
N GLN A 56 -13.69 -13.77 -0.52
CA GLN A 56 -14.63 -13.40 0.54
C GLN A 56 -16.04 -13.09 0.01
N ASN A 57 -16.18 -12.80 -1.28
CA ASN A 57 -17.42 -12.32 -1.89
C ASN A 57 -18.10 -13.39 -2.77
N SER A 58 -17.56 -14.61 -2.79
CA SER A 58 -18.19 -15.80 -3.37
C SER A 58 -19.20 -16.37 -2.38
N PHE A 59 -20.48 -16.04 -2.59
CA PHE A 59 -21.65 -16.71 -2.02
C PHE A 59 -22.17 -17.75 -3.01
#